data_AF-A0A7K4M6M4-F1
#
_entry.id   AF-A0A7K4M6M4-F1
#
_cell.length_a   1.000
_cell.length_b   1.000
_cell.length_c   1.000
_cell.angle_alpha   90.00
_cell.angle_beta   90.00
_cell.angle_gamma   90.00
#
_symmetry.space_group_name_H-M   'P 1'
#
loop_
_entity.id
_entity.type
_entity.pdbx_description
1 polymer ?
#
loop_
_entity_poly.entity_id
_entity_poly.type
_entity_poly.pdbx_seq_one_letter_code
_entity_poly.pdbx_strand_id
1 'polypeptide(L)'
;MDFPGAAVIMAQIKEKPKRKRVGLTSVGPPVRPHTAILGPEGRPVGTVTSGCPSPSLRKNIAMGYVEAAYSRTGTALTVEVRKKQHPALVTKMPFVPTHYYMAK
;
A
#
# COMPACT_ATOMS: atom_id res chain seq x y z
N MET A 1 -20.41 8.14 20.88
CA MET A 1 -20.42 7.31 19.66
C MET A 1 -20.44 5.87 20.10
N ASP A 2 -21.44 5.11 19.68
CA ASP A 2 -21.74 3.79 20.22
C ASP A 2 -21.55 2.71 19.15
N PHE A 3 -20.32 2.19 19.04
CA PHE A 3 -19.99 1.04 18.22
C PHE A 3 -18.80 0.28 18.82
N PRO A 4 -18.68 -1.05 18.61
CA PRO A 4 -17.56 -1.83 19.13
C PRO A 4 -16.20 -1.27 18.68
N GLY A 5 -15.31 -0.99 19.63
CA GLY A 5 -13.98 -0.44 19.35
C GLY A 5 -13.93 1.07 19.10
N ALA A 6 -15.02 1.82 19.34
CA ALA A 6 -15.09 3.26 19.14
C ALA A 6 -13.95 4.03 19.79
N ALA A 7 -13.58 3.71 21.03
CA ALA A 7 -12.47 4.38 21.73
C ALA A 7 -11.16 4.34 20.92
N VAL A 8 -10.80 3.16 20.38
CA VAL A 8 -9.57 2.96 19.60
C VAL A 8 -9.65 3.67 18.24
N ILE A 9 -10.76 3.51 17.54
CA ILE A 9 -10.95 4.10 16.20
C ILE A 9 -10.95 5.63 16.28
N MET A 10 -11.63 6.21 17.26
CA MET A 10 -11.69 7.65 17.46
C MET A 10 -10.33 8.24 17.86
N ALA A 11 -9.56 7.54 18.70
CA ALA A 11 -8.18 7.91 18.99
C ALA A 11 -7.34 7.94 17.69
N GLN A 12 -7.42 6.90 16.85
CA GLN A 12 -6.69 6.86 15.58
C GLN A 12 -7.13 7.90 14.55
N ILE A 13 -8.39 8.34 14.56
CA ILE A 13 -8.86 9.44 13.71
C ILE A 13 -8.19 10.76 14.12
N LYS A 14 -8.14 11.02 15.44
CA LYS A 14 -7.54 12.22 16.04
C LYS A 14 -6.01 12.24 15.92
N GLU A 15 -5.37 11.15 16.33
CA GLU A 15 -3.91 11.04 16.50
C GLU A 15 -3.20 10.51 15.25
N LYS A 16 -3.96 9.99 14.27
CA LYS A 16 -3.50 9.25 13.10
C LYS A 16 -2.95 7.85 13.46
N PRO A 17 -3.22 6.83 12.63
CA PRO A 17 -2.72 5.48 12.89
C PRO A 17 -1.23 5.39 12.60
N LYS A 18 -0.51 4.54 13.36
CA LYS A 18 0.94 4.28 13.20
C LYS A 18 1.30 3.64 11.86
N ARG A 19 0.35 2.91 11.25
CA ARG A 19 0.48 2.27 9.93
C ARG A 19 -0.72 2.58 9.07
N LYS A 20 -0.53 2.62 7.75
CA LYS A 20 -1.59 2.89 6.78
C LYS A 20 -1.53 1.89 5.63
N ARG A 21 -2.72 1.49 5.16
CA ARG A 21 -2.84 0.71 3.92
C ARG A 21 -2.61 1.63 2.72
N VAL A 22 -1.73 1.22 1.83
CA VAL A 22 -1.39 1.95 0.61
C VAL A 22 -1.49 1.06 -0.62
N GLY A 23 -1.60 1.69 -1.79
CA GLY A 23 -1.37 1.04 -3.07
C GLY A 23 0.09 1.17 -3.48
N LEU A 24 0.59 0.17 -4.20
CA LEU A 24 1.95 0.14 -4.73
C LEU A 24 1.91 -0.21 -6.22
N THR A 25 2.79 0.43 -6.99
CA THR A 25 3.18 -0.05 -8.33
C THR A 25 4.64 -0.45 -8.30
N SER A 26 5.00 -1.56 -8.92
CA SER A 26 6.40 -2.05 -8.93
C SER A 26 6.85 -2.52 -10.31
N VAL A 27 8.17 -2.66 -10.45
CA VAL A 27 8.83 -3.23 -11.64
C VAL A 27 9.34 -4.64 -11.35
N GLY A 28 9.61 -5.41 -12.41
CA GLY A 28 10.14 -6.77 -12.30
C GLY A 28 9.05 -7.83 -12.04
N PRO A 29 9.33 -8.87 -11.25
CA PRO A 29 8.35 -9.91 -10.95
C PRO A 29 7.14 -9.39 -10.14
N PRO A 30 5.95 -10.00 -10.29
CA PRO A 30 4.78 -9.59 -9.53
C PRO A 30 4.98 -9.80 -8.02
N VAL A 31 4.65 -8.77 -7.24
CA VAL A 31 4.77 -8.80 -5.78
C VAL A 31 3.62 -9.61 -5.19
N ARG A 32 3.90 -10.42 -4.17
CA ARG A 32 2.94 -11.35 -3.56
C ARG A 32 2.66 -11.01 -2.10
N PRO A 33 1.54 -11.47 -1.52
CA PRO A 33 1.29 -11.37 -0.08
C PRO A 33 2.49 -11.85 0.74
N HIS A 34 2.69 -11.26 1.91
CA HIS A 34 3.81 -11.51 2.83
C HIS A 34 5.19 -11.04 2.36
N THR A 35 5.27 -10.36 1.21
CA THR A 35 6.51 -9.69 0.77
C THR A 35 6.82 -8.49 1.67
N ALA A 36 8.07 -8.38 2.12
CA ALA A 36 8.55 -7.23 2.87
C ALA A 36 8.56 -5.96 1.99
N ILE A 37 8.08 -4.85 2.55
CA ILE A 37 8.23 -3.51 1.99
C ILE A 37 9.37 -2.84 2.74
N LEU A 38 10.37 -2.38 2.01
CA LEU A 38 11.58 -1.79 2.57
C LEU A 38 11.62 -0.29 2.24
N GLY A 39 12.05 0.49 3.23
CA GLY A 39 12.33 1.91 3.11
C GLY A 39 13.77 2.16 2.65
N PRO A 40 14.28 3.39 2.86
CA PRO A 40 15.69 3.72 2.66
C PRO A 40 16.61 2.74 3.39
N GLU A 41 17.78 2.48 2.81
CA GLU A 41 18.81 1.60 3.38
C GLU A 41 18.36 0.14 3.58
N GLY A 42 17.25 -0.29 2.96
CA GLY A 42 16.76 -1.66 3.03
C GLY A 42 16.05 -2.00 4.34
N ARG A 43 15.76 -1.02 5.20
CA ARG A 43 15.02 -1.24 6.45
C ARG A 43 13.58 -1.70 6.16
N PRO A 44 13.08 -2.80 6.78
CA PRO A 44 11.68 -3.16 6.70
C PRO A 44 10.77 -2.09 7.32
N VAL A 45 9.80 -1.60 6.54
CA VAL A 45 8.83 -0.57 6.96
C VAL A 45 7.37 -1.01 6.78
N GLY A 46 7.15 -2.22 6.28
CA GLY A 46 5.82 -2.71 5.97
C GLY A 46 5.78 -4.09 5.36
N THR A 47 4.58 -4.50 4.97
CA THR A 47 4.33 -5.82 4.36
C THR A 47 3.19 -5.75 3.35
N VAL A 48 3.38 -6.43 2.23
CA VAL A 48 2.37 -6.59 1.18
C VAL A 48 1.30 -7.57 1.65
N THR A 49 0.03 -7.20 1.45
CA THR A 49 -1.13 -8.04 1.77
C THR A 49 -1.74 -8.67 0.53
N SER A 50 -1.62 -8.02 -0.63
CA SER A 50 -2.19 -8.50 -1.91
C SER A 50 -1.36 -7.99 -3.08
N GLY A 51 -1.23 -8.76 -4.17
CA GLY A 51 -0.52 -8.28 -5.36
C GLY A 51 -0.64 -9.19 -6.59
N CYS A 52 -0.68 -8.55 -7.76
CA CYS A 52 -0.81 -9.20 -9.06
C CYS A 52 -0.37 -8.27 -10.22
N PRO A 53 -0.10 -8.82 -11.41
CA PRO A 53 -0.05 -8.02 -12.64
C PRO A 53 -1.42 -7.37 -12.91
N SER A 54 -1.44 -6.09 -13.25
CA SER A 54 -2.64 -5.39 -13.73
C SER A 54 -2.68 -5.44 -15.26
N PRO A 55 -3.68 -6.12 -15.87
CA PRO A 55 -3.84 -6.12 -17.33
C PRO A 55 -4.13 -4.73 -17.89
N SER A 56 -4.97 -3.95 -17.21
CA SER A 56 -5.38 -2.61 -17.65
C SER A 56 -4.22 -1.60 -17.66
N LEU A 57 -3.31 -1.69 -16.70
CA LEU A 57 -2.19 -0.75 -16.54
C LEU A 57 -0.87 -1.26 -17.12
N ARG A 58 -0.80 -2.54 -17.52
CA ARG A 58 0.43 -3.24 -17.96
C ARG A 58 1.60 -3.05 -16.96
N LYS A 59 1.28 -3.05 -15.67
CA LYS A 59 2.20 -2.86 -14.54
C LYS A 59 1.85 -3.85 -13.42
N ASN A 60 2.80 -4.13 -12.54
CA ASN A 60 2.48 -4.83 -11.29
C ASN A 60 1.87 -3.85 -10.30
N ILE A 61 0.79 -4.28 -9.65
CA ILE A 61 0.14 -3.54 -8.57
C ILE A 61 0.06 -4.40 -7.31
N ALA A 62 0.10 -3.75 -6.16
CA ALA A 62 -0.04 -4.42 -4.88
C ALA A 62 -0.68 -3.50 -3.84
N MET A 63 -1.21 -4.09 -2.77
CA MET A 63 -1.59 -3.40 -1.55
C MET A 63 -0.76 -3.90 -0.39
N GLY A 64 -0.49 -3.02 0.56
CA GLY A 64 0.21 -3.37 1.79
C GLY A 64 0.03 -2.34 2.87
N TYR A 65 0.48 -2.67 4.07
CA TYR A 65 0.60 -1.72 5.17
C TYR A 65 2.04 -1.23 5.28
N VAL A 66 2.20 0.07 5.43
CA VAL A 66 3.50 0.71 5.72
C VAL A 66 3.37 1.58 6.97
N GLU A 67 4.49 1.83 7.64
CA GLU A 67 4.59 2.89 8.65
C GLU A 67 4.06 4.22 8.07
N ALA A 68 3.37 5.02 8.89
CA ALA A 68 2.65 6.21 8.42
C ALA A 68 3.56 7.25 7.72
N ALA A 69 4.84 7.31 8.09
CA ALA A 69 5.83 8.18 7.46
C ALA A 69 6.03 7.90 5.96
N TYR A 70 5.80 6.65 5.51
CA TYR A 70 5.99 6.23 4.13
C TYR A 70 4.68 6.13 3.34
N SER A 71 3.55 6.60 3.90
CA SER A 71 2.24 6.39 3.26
C SER A 71 1.89 7.41 2.18
N ARG A 72 2.76 8.39 1.91
CA ARG A 72 2.46 9.49 0.98
C ARG A 72 2.54 8.97 -0.46
N THR A 73 1.57 9.36 -1.29
CA THR A 73 1.62 9.08 -2.74
C THR A 73 2.91 9.66 -3.34
N GLY A 74 3.59 8.88 -4.17
CA GLY A 74 4.88 9.22 -4.76
C GLY A 74 6.09 8.82 -3.92
N THR A 75 5.91 8.30 -2.70
CA THR A 75 7.03 7.80 -1.89
C THR A 75 7.67 6.59 -2.58
N ALA A 76 8.99 6.67 -2.81
CA ALA A 76 9.80 5.58 -3.33
C ALA A 76 10.13 4.58 -2.22
N LEU A 77 9.93 3.29 -2.52
CA LEU A 77 10.19 2.17 -1.62
C LEU A 77 10.83 1.02 -2.44
N THR A 78 11.23 -0.05 -1.78
CA THR A 78 11.57 -1.30 -2.46
C THR A 78 10.75 -2.46 -1.90
N VAL A 79 10.61 -3.51 -2.69
CA VAL A 79 9.96 -4.76 -2.30
C VAL A 79 10.91 -5.92 -2.54
N GLU A 80 10.98 -6.85 -1.59
CA GLU A 80 11.87 -8.00 -1.70
C GLU A 80 11.14 -9.20 -2.31
N VAL A 81 11.34 -9.45 -3.61
CA VAL A 81 10.75 -10.60 -4.30
C VAL A 81 11.83 -11.62 -4.57
N ARG A 82 11.67 -12.84 -4.02
CA ARG A 82 12.63 -13.95 -4.20
C ARG A 82 14.08 -13.54 -3.85
N LYS A 83 14.26 -12.86 -2.71
CA LYS A 83 15.56 -12.36 -2.21
C LYS A 83 16.23 -11.28 -3.08
N LYS A 84 15.49 -10.69 -4.02
CA LYS A 84 15.95 -9.55 -4.84
C LYS A 84 15.08 -8.34 -4.56
N GLN A 85 15.73 -7.18 -4.40
CA GLN A 85 15.02 -5.93 -4.18
C GLN A 85 14.61 -5.32 -5.52
N HIS A 86 13.34 -4.93 -5.61
CA HIS A 86 12.78 -4.27 -6.78
C HIS A 86 12.18 -2.92 -6.39
N PRO A 87 12.36 -1.87 -7.21
CA PRO A 87 11.73 -0.58 -6.98
C PRO A 87 10.20 -0.69 -6.93
N ALA A 88 9.60 0.00 -5.97
CA ALA A 88 8.18 0.19 -5.82
C ALA A 88 7.86 1.67 -5.52
N LEU A 89 6.67 2.10 -5.92
CA LEU A 89 6.19 3.45 -5.69
C LEU A 89 4.83 3.39 -4.99
N VAL A 90 4.66 4.18 -3.94
CA VAL A 90 3.36 4.39 -3.32
C VAL A 90 2.45 5.12 -4.30
N THR A 91 1.38 4.46 -4.72
CA THR A 91 0.49 4.92 -5.78
C THR A 91 -0.91 5.11 -5.23
N LYS A 92 -1.55 6.23 -5.63
CA LYS A 92 -2.90 6.57 -5.20
C LYS A 92 -3.88 5.49 -5.65
N MET A 93 -4.76 5.08 -4.74
CA MET A 93 -5.88 4.19 -5.04
C MET A 93 -7.17 5.01 -5.29
N PRO A 94 -8.09 4.54 -6.14
CA PRO A 94 -7.98 3.31 -6.93
C PRO A 94 -6.93 3.45 -8.06
N PHE A 95 -6.29 2.34 -8.45
CA PHE A 95 -5.24 2.35 -9.48
C PHE A 95 -5.79 2.66 -10.88
N VAL A 96 -7.03 2.28 -11.13
CA VAL A 96 -7.80 2.58 -12.34
C VAL A 96 -9.02 3.40 -11.91
N PRO A 97 -9.38 4.48 -12.61
CA PRO A 97 -10.58 5.26 -12.30
C PRO A 97 -11.83 4.39 -12.23
N THR A 98 -12.68 4.64 -11.22
CA THR A 98 -13.95 3.96 -11.05
C THR A 98 -15.02 4.62 -11.91
N HIS A 99 -15.83 3.82 -12.62
CA HIS A 99 -16.95 4.28 -13.44
C HIS A 99 -18.29 4.02 -12.74
N TYR A 100 -18.41 4.45 -11.48
CA TYR A 100 -19.64 4.26 -10.72
C TYR A 100 -20.77 5.11 -11.31
N TYR A 101 -21.93 4.51 -11.51
CA TYR A 101 -23.16 5.26 -11.76
C TYR A 101 -23.55 6.02 -10.49
N MET A 102 -23.77 7.32 -10.61
CA MET A 102 -24.31 8.16 -9.54
C MET A 102 -25.61 8.77 -10.05
N ALA A 103 -26.71 8.46 -9.37
CA ALA A 103 -27.97 9.15 -9.62
C ALA A 103 -27.80 10.63 -9.26
N LYS A 104 -28.32 11.52 -10.13
CA LYS A 104 -28.40 12.95 -9.85
C LYS A 104 -29.43 13.25 -8.78
#